data_AF-A0A5B7FSS5-F1
#
_entry.id   AF-A0A5B7FSS5-F1
#
_cell.length_a   1.000
_cell.length_b   1.000
_cell.length_c   1.000
_cell.angle_alpha   90.00
_cell.angle_beta   90.00
_cell.angle_gamma   90.00
#
_symmetry.space_group_name_H-M   'P 1'
#
loop_
_entity.id
_entity.type
_entity.pdbx_description
1 polymer ?
#
loop_
_entity_poly.entity_id
_entity_poly.type
_entity_poly.pdbx_seq_one_letter_code
_entity_poly.pdbx_strand_id
1 'polypeptide(L)'
;MVGMRGKVLAEWKKRVKSEYTRLRSLKRFKRADEIKAAWNDNRSKLNELLEQEDQTVIGMGPVWVCSVEAPAHQAVMRRTHVTSSCGEPLSIPIKTITAVNPIPTMYTWAPLQQNFMVEDETVLHNIPYMGDEVLDQDGKFIEELIRNYDGKVHGDRETGFIDDEIFVELVDTLVQQYQGCILKDEATSLPENAVTGV
;
A
#
# COMPACT_ATOMS: atom_id res chain seq x y z
N MET A 1 -8.29 22.84 -33.82
CA MET A 1 -8.69 23.06 -32.41
C MET A 1 -8.41 21.90 -31.44
N VAL A 2 -8.20 20.65 -31.89
CA VAL A 2 -7.91 19.51 -30.98
C VAL A 2 -6.49 19.56 -30.38
N GLY A 3 -5.48 19.96 -31.17
CA GLY A 3 -4.08 20.03 -30.71
C GLY A 3 -3.77 21.15 -29.69
N MET A 4 -4.60 22.19 -29.59
CA MET A 4 -4.39 23.29 -28.64
C MET A 4 -4.84 22.91 -27.22
N ARG A 5 -5.96 22.18 -27.11
CA ARG A 5 -6.45 21.66 -25.82
C ARG A 5 -5.50 20.62 -25.20
N GLY A 6 -4.88 19.77 -26.02
CA GLY A 6 -3.88 18.80 -25.54
C GLY A 6 -2.63 19.46 -24.96
N LYS A 7 -2.15 20.56 -25.57
CA LYS A 7 -1.00 21.33 -25.08
C LYS A 7 -1.30 22.03 -23.75
N VAL A 8 -2.45 22.68 -23.64
CA VAL A 8 -2.91 23.32 -22.39
C VAL A 8 -3.01 22.30 -21.25
N LEU A 9 -3.56 21.11 -21.53
CA LEU A 9 -3.68 20.04 -20.53
C LEU A 9 -2.31 19.52 -20.07
N ALA A 10 -1.35 19.35 -20.98
CA ALA A 10 0.00 18.90 -20.64
C ALA A 10 0.77 19.93 -19.79
N GLU A 11 0.64 21.22 -20.13
CA GLU A 11 1.22 22.33 -19.35
C GLU A 11 0.64 22.37 -17.93
N TRP A 12 -0.67 22.19 -17.79
CA TRP A 12 -1.31 22.11 -16.47
C TRP A 12 -0.83 20.91 -15.66
N LYS A 13 -0.76 19.72 -16.26
CA LYS A 13 -0.20 18.53 -15.59
C LYS A 13 1.23 18.78 -15.08
N LYS A 14 2.06 19.47 -15.86
CA LYS A 14 3.43 19.85 -15.48
C LYS A 14 3.44 20.84 -14.30
N ARG A 15 2.59 21.86 -14.33
CA ARG A 15 2.45 22.84 -13.23
C ARG A 15 2.00 22.18 -11.93
N VAL A 16 0.97 21.34 -11.99
CA VAL A 16 0.46 20.58 -10.84
C VAL A 16 1.55 19.68 -10.26
N LYS A 17 2.28 18.93 -11.10
CA LYS A 17 3.38 18.06 -10.65
C LYS A 17 4.51 18.85 -9.99
N SER A 18 4.85 20.03 -10.53
CA SER A 18 5.86 20.93 -9.98
C SER A 18 5.47 21.43 -8.59
N GLU A 19 4.25 21.97 -8.45
CA GLU A 19 3.75 22.48 -7.16
C GLU A 19 3.62 21.37 -6.11
N TYR A 20 3.11 20.20 -6.50
CA TYR A 20 3.07 19.03 -5.61
C TYR A 20 4.47 18.66 -5.10
N THR A 21 5.46 18.60 -5.98
CA THR A 21 6.85 18.23 -5.58
C THR A 21 7.45 19.28 -4.65
N ARG A 22 7.18 20.57 -4.90
CA ARG A 22 7.61 21.69 -4.06
C ARG A 22 6.98 21.66 -2.67
N LEU A 23 5.65 21.53 -2.59
CA LEU A 23 4.90 21.46 -1.33
C LEU A 23 5.34 20.27 -0.48
N ARG A 24 5.47 19.09 -1.10
CA ARG A 24 5.95 17.88 -0.42
C ARG A 24 7.34 18.07 0.18
N SER A 25 8.26 18.67 -0.57
CA SER A 25 9.63 18.94 -0.11
C SER A 25 9.65 19.93 1.06
N LEU A 26 8.85 21.01 0.97
CA LEU A 26 8.74 22.02 2.02
C LEU A 26 8.14 21.44 3.30
N LYS A 27 7.06 20.65 3.20
CA LYS A 27 6.47 19.97 4.37
C LYS A 27 7.44 19.00 5.01
N ARG A 28 8.13 18.18 4.21
CA ARG A 28 9.14 17.25 4.72
C ARG A 28 10.23 17.97 5.50
N PHE A 29 10.68 19.13 5.01
CA PHE A 29 11.68 19.93 5.70
C PHE A 29 11.14 20.50 7.02
N LYS A 30 9.95 21.11 7.01
CA LYS A 30 9.33 21.68 8.22
C LYS A 30 9.04 20.64 9.31
N ARG A 31 8.58 19.45 8.91
CA ARG A 31 8.23 18.35 9.83
C ARG A 31 9.42 17.53 10.30
N ALA A 32 10.63 17.76 9.77
CA ALA A 32 11.77 16.90 10.07
C ALA A 32 12.08 16.86 11.57
N ASP A 33 11.98 17.98 12.28
CA ASP A 33 12.27 18.05 13.70
C ASP A 33 11.08 17.56 14.56
N GLU A 34 9.85 17.81 14.12
CA GLU A 34 8.64 17.24 14.75
C GLU A 34 8.65 15.70 14.70
N ILE A 35 9.04 15.12 13.56
CA ILE A 35 9.17 13.66 13.38
C ILE A 35 10.26 13.11 14.31
N LYS A 36 11.40 13.80 14.45
CA LYS A 36 12.45 13.38 15.39
C LYS A 36 11.98 13.40 16.84
N ALA A 37 11.26 14.45 17.24
CA ALA A 37 10.68 14.55 18.58
C ALA A 37 9.67 13.42 18.82
N ALA A 38 8.71 13.24 17.91
CA ALA A 38 7.73 12.16 17.99
C ALA A 38 8.37 10.77 18.01
N TRP A 39 9.47 10.56 17.26
CA TRP A 39 10.23 9.33 17.28
C TRP A 39 10.87 9.06 18.64
N ASN A 40 11.50 10.07 19.25
CA ASN A 40 12.12 9.94 20.56
C ASN A 40 11.06 9.66 21.65
N ASP A 41 9.91 10.33 21.58
CA ASP A 41 8.79 10.10 22.48
C ASP A 41 8.24 8.67 22.34
N ASN A 42 8.07 8.21 21.10
CA ASN A 42 7.64 6.83 20.82
C ASN A 42 8.68 5.81 21.31
N ARG A 43 9.97 6.10 21.15
CA ARG A 43 11.06 5.24 21.62
C ARG A 43 11.04 5.11 23.14
N SER A 44 10.78 6.20 23.86
CA SER A 44 10.61 6.20 25.33
C SER A 44 9.42 5.35 25.76
N LYS A 45 8.25 5.54 25.12
CA LYS A 45 7.06 4.72 25.38
C LYS A 45 7.29 3.23 25.10
N LEU A 46 7.97 2.92 24.00
CA LEU A 46 8.33 1.54 23.66
C LEU A 46 9.22 0.92 24.74
N ASN A 47 10.23 1.65 25.22
CA ASN A 47 11.09 1.14 26.30
C ASN A 47 10.29 0.88 27.57
N GLU A 48 9.39 1.79 27.96
CA GLU A 48 8.54 1.60 29.13
C GLU A 48 7.64 0.37 29.00
N LEU A 49 7.02 0.15 27.83
CA LEU A 49 6.22 -1.05 27.57
C LEU A 49 7.05 -2.33 27.61
N LEU A 50 8.27 -2.31 27.06
CA LEU A 50 9.19 -3.45 27.10
C LEU A 50 9.66 -3.75 28.53
N GLU A 51 9.92 -2.74 29.36
CA GLU A 51 10.27 -2.92 30.77
C GLU A 51 9.11 -3.53 31.57
N GLN A 52 7.87 -3.15 31.27
CA GLN A 52 6.68 -3.76 31.87
C GLN A 52 6.52 -5.22 31.43
N GLU A 53 6.69 -5.51 30.14
CA GLU A 53 6.63 -6.87 29.61
C GLU A 53 7.73 -7.75 30.22
N ASP A 54 8.97 -7.26 30.27
CA ASP A 54 10.11 -7.98 30.86
C ASP A 54 9.83 -8.33 32.33
N GLN A 55 9.28 -7.41 33.13
CA GLN A 55 8.86 -7.70 34.51
C GLN A 55 7.82 -8.83 34.60
N THR A 56 6.89 -8.91 33.64
CA THR A 56 5.90 -10.00 33.60
C THR A 56 6.47 -11.32 33.09
N VAL A 57 7.38 -11.27 32.11
CA VAL A 57 7.96 -12.44 31.44
C VAL A 57 9.09 -13.06 32.25
N ILE A 58 9.86 -12.30 33.02
CA ILE A 58 10.90 -12.82 33.93
C ILE A 58 10.30 -13.80 34.97
N GLY A 59 9.03 -13.63 35.34
CA GLY A 59 8.30 -14.57 36.20
C GLY A 59 7.84 -15.86 35.49
N MET A 60 7.89 -15.89 34.16
CA MET A 60 7.41 -16.96 33.29
C MET A 60 8.57 -17.46 32.40
N GLY A 61 9.52 -18.18 33.00
CA GLY A 61 10.61 -18.80 32.25
C GLY A 61 10.08 -19.79 31.21
N PRO A 62 10.38 -19.63 29.90
CA PRO A 62 10.03 -20.63 28.91
C PRO A 62 10.82 -21.91 29.22
N VAL A 63 10.12 -22.96 29.67
CA VAL A 63 10.75 -24.25 29.88
C VAL A 63 10.81 -24.96 28.52
N TRP A 64 11.98 -24.89 27.88
CA TRP A 64 12.26 -25.72 26.72
C TRP A 64 12.57 -27.15 27.18
N VAL A 65 11.53 -27.96 27.39
CA VAL A 65 11.70 -29.40 27.61
C VAL A 65 11.90 -30.05 26.25
N CYS A 66 13.14 -30.14 25.79
CA CYS A 66 13.47 -31.21 24.86
C CYS A 66 13.29 -32.50 25.66
N SER A 67 12.24 -33.27 25.40
CA SER A 67 12.15 -34.61 25.97
C SER A 67 13.31 -35.42 25.38
N VAL A 68 14.46 -35.41 26.07
CA VAL A 68 15.64 -36.19 25.71
C VAL A 68 15.33 -37.68 25.80
N GLU A 69 14.28 -38.06 26.55
CA GLU A 69 13.71 -39.39 26.45
C GLU A 69 12.98 -39.57 25.13
N ALA A 70 13.74 -40.14 24.19
CA ALA A 70 13.19 -40.65 22.97
C ALA A 70 12.11 -41.70 23.28
N PRO A 71 10.95 -41.66 22.60
CA PRO A 71 9.92 -42.67 22.77
C PRO A 71 10.50 -44.08 22.55
N ALA A 72 10.01 -45.09 23.28
CA ALA A 72 10.51 -46.46 23.16
C ALA A 72 10.51 -47.03 21.72
N HIS A 73 9.68 -46.46 20.83
CA HIS A 73 9.58 -46.82 19.42
C HIS A 73 10.44 -45.95 18.48
N GLN A 74 11.40 -45.17 19.00
CA GLN A 74 12.25 -44.25 18.23
C GLN A 74 12.94 -44.92 17.03
N ALA A 75 13.33 -46.19 17.16
CA ALA A 75 13.99 -46.95 16.12
C ALA A 75 13.16 -47.08 14.82
N VAL A 76 11.84 -46.94 14.91
CA VAL A 76 10.89 -47.06 13.79
C VAL A 76 10.31 -45.69 13.39
N MET A 77 10.64 -44.62 14.13
CA MET A 77 10.18 -43.26 13.81
C MET A 77 10.99 -42.67 12.65
N ARG A 78 10.31 -41.91 11.78
CA ARG A 78 10.99 -41.05 10.80
C ARG A 78 11.88 -40.05 11.54
N ARG A 79 13.07 -39.80 10.99
CA ARG A 79 14.04 -38.85 11.53
C ARG A 79 14.20 -37.67 10.58
N THR A 80 14.36 -36.48 11.14
CA THR A 80 14.79 -35.32 10.38
C THR A 80 16.29 -35.13 10.58
N HIS A 81 16.95 -34.65 9.53
CA HIS A 81 18.38 -34.41 9.51
C HIS A 81 18.60 -32.94 9.15
N VAL A 82 19.29 -32.22 10.02
CA VAL A 82 19.65 -30.82 9.81
C VAL A 82 21.17 -30.73 9.88
N THR A 83 21.77 -30.22 8.82
CA THR A 83 23.20 -29.93 8.79
C THR A 83 23.39 -28.49 9.25
N SER A 84 24.05 -28.30 10.38
CA SER A 84 24.41 -26.95 10.84
C SER A 84 25.48 -26.35 9.92
N SER A 85 25.60 -25.03 9.90
CA SER A 85 26.68 -24.33 9.17
C SER A 85 28.08 -24.70 9.67
N CYS A 86 28.20 -25.20 10.90
CA CYS A 86 29.44 -25.75 11.46
C CYS A 86 29.73 -27.20 11.04
N GLY A 87 28.88 -27.82 10.20
CA GLY A 87 29.11 -29.14 9.62
C GLY A 87 28.70 -30.33 10.49
N GLU A 88 28.25 -30.11 11.74
CA GLU A 88 27.74 -31.18 12.58
C GLU A 88 26.31 -31.58 12.14
N PRO A 89 26.07 -32.85 11.77
CA PRO A 89 24.74 -33.32 11.43
C PRO A 89 23.93 -33.61 12.70
N LEU A 90 22.83 -32.86 12.89
CA LEU A 90 21.86 -33.12 13.94
C LEU A 90 20.74 -34.03 13.39
N SER A 91 20.42 -35.09 14.13
CA SER A 91 19.32 -35.99 13.76
C SER A 91 18.36 -36.20 14.94
N ILE A 92 17.09 -35.84 14.76
CA ILE A 92 16.05 -35.98 15.78
C ILE A 92 14.81 -36.70 15.21
N PRO A 93 14.02 -37.42 16.04
CA PRO A 93 12.76 -38.03 15.62
C PRO A 93 11.71 -37.00 15.23
N ILE A 94 10.92 -37.28 14.19
CA ILE A 94 9.81 -36.43 13.75
C ILE A 94 8.58 -36.70 14.64
N LYS A 95 8.13 -35.68 15.36
CA LYS A 95 6.85 -35.72 16.09
C LYS A 95 5.71 -35.43 15.12
N THR A 96 4.87 -36.43 14.85
CA THR A 96 3.70 -36.25 13.98
C THR A 96 2.60 -35.54 14.76
N ILE A 97 2.13 -34.40 14.25
CA ILE A 97 0.96 -33.71 14.79
C ILE A 97 -0.29 -34.47 14.34
N THR A 98 -1.22 -34.72 15.26
CA THR A 98 -2.47 -35.42 14.94
C THR A 98 -3.27 -34.65 13.91
N ALA A 99 -3.75 -35.34 12.87
CA ALA A 99 -4.63 -34.73 11.87
C ALA A 99 -5.92 -34.25 12.54
N VAL A 100 -6.34 -33.03 12.19
CA VAL A 100 -7.61 -32.44 12.61
C VAL A 100 -8.54 -32.35 11.40
N ASN A 101 -9.84 -32.38 11.64
CA ASN A 101 -10.83 -32.28 10.57
C ASN A 101 -10.81 -30.86 9.97
N PRO A 102 -10.60 -30.71 8.65
CA PRO A 102 -10.61 -29.39 8.03
C PRO A 102 -12.03 -28.82 8.00
N ILE A 103 -12.15 -27.53 8.25
CA ILE A 103 -13.40 -26.78 8.05
C ILE A 103 -13.43 -26.34 6.58
N PRO A 104 -14.60 -26.37 5.90
CA PRO A 104 -14.73 -25.84 4.56
C PRO A 104 -14.28 -24.37 4.44
N THR A 105 -13.71 -23.99 3.31
CA THR A 105 -13.37 -22.59 3.02
C THR A 105 -14.64 -21.74 3.02
N MET A 106 -14.71 -20.78 3.94
CA MET A 106 -15.83 -19.86 4.08
C MET A 106 -15.31 -18.43 4.11
N TYR A 107 -15.92 -17.56 3.32
CA TYR A 107 -15.70 -16.11 3.41
C TYR A 107 -16.62 -15.50 4.46
N THR A 108 -16.16 -14.40 5.05
CA THR A 108 -16.93 -13.67 6.06
C THR A 108 -17.88 -12.68 5.39
N TRP A 109 -19.15 -12.71 5.79
CA TRP A 109 -20.18 -11.80 5.30
C TRP A 109 -20.83 -11.08 6.48
N ALA A 110 -21.19 -9.80 6.30
CA ALA A 110 -21.97 -9.07 7.29
C ALA A 110 -23.46 -9.49 7.19
N PRO A 111 -24.13 -9.80 8.31
CA PRO A 111 -25.55 -10.15 8.29
C PRO A 111 -26.40 -8.91 7.98
N LEU A 112 -27.40 -9.07 7.10
CA LEU A 112 -28.31 -7.99 6.70
C LEU A 112 -29.77 -8.35 7.02
N GLN A 113 -30.51 -7.38 7.57
CA GLN A 113 -31.95 -7.52 7.83
C GLN A 113 -32.81 -7.06 6.64
N GLN A 114 -32.25 -6.20 5.79
CA GLN A 114 -32.85 -5.71 4.55
C GLN A 114 -31.75 -5.43 3.53
N ASN A 115 -32.13 -5.37 2.25
CA ASN A 115 -31.17 -5.10 1.17
C ASN A 115 -30.61 -3.67 1.28
N PHE A 116 -29.32 -3.53 1.01
CA PHE A 116 -28.64 -2.24 0.95
C PHE A 116 -28.26 -1.93 -0.50
N MET A 117 -28.48 -0.70 -0.93
CA MET A 117 -28.07 -0.24 -2.25
C MET A 117 -26.60 0.19 -2.19
N VAL A 118 -25.78 -0.37 -3.08
CA VAL A 118 -24.33 -0.11 -3.14
C VAL A 118 -24.01 0.58 -4.46
N GLU A 119 -23.16 1.61 -4.40
CA GLU A 119 -22.68 2.31 -5.60
C GLU A 119 -21.67 1.46 -6.37
N ASP A 120 -21.63 1.63 -7.69
CA ASP A 120 -20.69 0.88 -8.53
C ASP A 120 -19.24 1.27 -8.23
N GLU A 121 -18.38 0.26 -8.09
CA GLU A 121 -16.95 0.45 -7.93
C GLU A 121 -16.32 0.93 -9.25
N THR A 122 -15.67 2.09 -9.23
CA THR A 122 -15.05 2.70 -10.43
C THR A 122 -13.54 2.53 -10.51
N VAL A 123 -12.92 2.02 -9.44
CA VAL A 123 -11.48 1.79 -9.30
C VAL A 123 -11.27 0.44 -8.65
N LEU A 124 -10.36 -0.36 -9.21
CA LEU A 124 -9.99 -1.64 -8.64
C LEU A 124 -9.05 -1.44 -7.45
N HIS A 125 -9.50 -1.80 -6.25
CA HIS A 125 -8.72 -1.63 -5.01
C HIS A 125 -7.70 -2.74 -4.77
N ASN A 126 -8.02 -3.97 -5.20
CA ASN A 126 -7.19 -5.15 -5.00
C ASN A 126 -7.17 -6.01 -6.27
N ILE A 127 -6.01 -6.59 -6.59
CA ILE A 127 -5.90 -7.63 -7.61
C ILE A 127 -5.91 -8.98 -6.88
N PRO A 128 -6.89 -9.87 -7.13
CA PRO A 128 -6.94 -11.17 -6.48
C PRO A 128 -5.67 -11.99 -6.75
N TYR A 129 -5.07 -12.55 -5.70
CA TYR A 129 -4.00 -13.53 -5.87
C TYR A 129 -4.61 -14.90 -6.19
N MET A 130 -4.23 -15.46 -7.34
CA MET A 130 -4.78 -16.71 -7.87
C MET A 130 -3.79 -17.88 -7.88
N GLY A 131 -2.61 -17.70 -7.28
CA GLY A 131 -1.49 -18.65 -7.37
C GLY A 131 -0.56 -18.30 -8.53
N ASP A 132 0.75 -18.45 -8.30
CA ASP A 132 1.78 -18.14 -9.30
C ASP A 132 1.64 -19.05 -10.52
N GLU A 133 1.25 -20.31 -10.29
CA GLU A 133 1.03 -21.31 -11.32
C GLU A 133 -0.11 -20.97 -12.30
N VAL A 134 -1.09 -20.16 -11.86
CA VAL A 134 -2.22 -19.71 -12.69
C VAL A 134 -1.84 -18.45 -13.47
N LEU A 135 -1.05 -17.57 -12.87
CA LEU A 135 -0.57 -16.33 -13.50
C LEU A 135 0.34 -16.60 -14.70
N ASP A 136 1.17 -17.64 -14.64
CA ASP A 136 2.05 -18.03 -15.75
C ASP A 136 1.30 -18.62 -16.96
N GLN A 137 0.06 -19.08 -16.77
CA GLN A 137 -0.73 -19.74 -17.82
C GLN A 137 -1.68 -18.79 -18.56
N ASP A 138 -2.25 -17.79 -17.87
CA ASP A 138 -3.23 -16.89 -18.46
C ASP A 138 -3.09 -15.43 -17.98
N GLY A 139 -2.06 -14.74 -18.48
CA GLY A 139 -1.89 -13.31 -18.26
C GLY A 139 -3.00 -12.43 -18.86
N LYS A 140 -3.85 -12.96 -19.76
CA LYS A 140 -4.93 -12.18 -20.39
C LYS A 140 -6.08 -11.88 -19.42
N PHE A 141 -6.31 -12.75 -18.43
CA PHE A 141 -7.33 -12.53 -17.41
C PHE A 141 -7.09 -11.22 -16.65
N ILE A 142 -5.84 -10.97 -16.24
CA ILE A 142 -5.47 -9.76 -15.50
C ILE A 142 -5.63 -8.51 -16.37
N GLU A 143 -5.22 -8.58 -17.64
CA GLU A 143 -5.41 -7.46 -18.58
C GLU A 143 -6.89 -7.13 -18.79
N GLU A 144 -7.74 -8.16 -18.93
CA GLU A 144 -9.18 -7.97 -19.08
C GLU A 144 -9.82 -7.40 -17.81
N LEU A 145 -9.41 -7.88 -16.63
CA LEU A 145 -9.86 -7.35 -15.34
C LEU A 145 -9.51 -5.86 -15.23
N ILE A 146 -8.27 -5.48 -15.53
CA ILE A 146 -7.82 -4.08 -15.49
C ILE A 146 -8.61 -3.23 -16.49
N ARG A 147 -8.88 -3.77 -17.70
CA ARG A 147 -9.66 -3.07 -18.73
C ARG A 147 -11.10 -2.77 -18.29
N ASN A 148 -11.72 -3.65 -17.50
CA ASN A 148 -13.08 -3.43 -16.98
C ASN A 148 -13.16 -2.21 -16.03
N TYR A 149 -12.04 -1.78 -15.46
CA TYR A 149 -11.93 -0.61 -14.60
C TYR A 149 -11.27 0.59 -15.31
N ASP A 150 -11.28 0.65 -16.65
CA ASP A 150 -10.60 1.67 -17.46
C ASP A 150 -9.08 1.79 -17.16
N GLY A 151 -8.44 0.73 -16.67
CA GLY A 151 -7.05 0.80 -16.21
C GLY A 151 -6.85 1.46 -14.84
N LYS A 152 -7.93 1.81 -14.13
CA LYS A 152 -7.85 2.47 -12.81
C LYS A 152 -7.64 1.43 -11.72
N VAL A 153 -6.39 1.20 -11.36
CA VAL A 153 -6.00 0.37 -10.21
C VAL A 153 -5.48 1.27 -9.08
N HIS A 154 -5.89 0.98 -7.86
CA HIS A 154 -5.38 1.69 -6.69
C HIS A 154 -3.85 1.53 -6.59
N GLY A 155 -3.14 2.64 -6.39
CA GLY A 155 -1.68 2.66 -6.33
C GLY A 155 -0.96 2.85 -7.67
N ASP A 156 -1.65 2.71 -8.81
CA ASP A 156 -1.07 2.96 -10.14
C ASP A 156 -1.14 4.45 -10.54
N ARG A 157 -0.57 5.31 -9.69
CA ARG A 157 -0.43 6.76 -9.97
C ARG A 157 1.04 7.13 -10.06
N GLU A 158 1.44 7.71 -11.20
CA GLU A 158 2.80 8.26 -11.41
C GLU A 158 3.18 9.33 -10.36
N THR A 159 2.18 9.98 -9.77
CA THR A 159 2.35 10.90 -8.65
C THR A 159 2.29 10.09 -7.35
N GLY A 160 3.38 10.08 -6.60
CA GLY A 160 3.48 9.35 -5.33
C GLY A 160 2.46 9.77 -4.26
N PHE A 161 2.67 9.31 -3.03
CA PHE A 161 1.77 9.51 -1.88
C PHE A 161 1.17 10.93 -1.77
N ILE A 162 -0.15 11.02 -1.70
CA ILE A 162 -0.91 12.24 -1.45
C ILE A 162 -1.81 12.00 -0.24
N ASP A 163 -1.66 12.83 0.79
CA ASP A 163 -2.57 12.89 1.94
C ASP A 163 -3.55 14.07 1.76
N ASP A 164 -4.60 14.09 2.57
CA ASP A 164 -5.64 15.12 2.51
C ASP A 164 -5.06 16.53 2.73
N GLU A 165 -4.03 16.65 3.56
CA GLU A 165 -3.42 17.93 3.90
C GLU A 165 -2.58 18.51 2.76
N ILE A 166 -1.78 17.69 2.07
CA ILE A 166 -1.07 18.09 0.85
C ILE A 166 -2.07 18.34 -0.28
N PHE A 167 -3.15 17.55 -0.35
CA PHE A 167 -4.19 17.73 -1.37
C PHE A 167 -4.85 19.11 -1.26
N VAL A 168 -5.30 19.51 -0.08
CA VAL A 168 -5.91 20.83 0.14
C VAL A 168 -4.93 21.95 -0.19
N GLU A 169 -3.70 21.90 0.31
CA GLU A 169 -2.68 22.93 0.01
C GLU A 169 -2.33 23.01 -1.47
N LEU A 170 -2.33 21.88 -2.18
CA LEU A 170 -2.09 21.84 -3.61
C LEU A 170 -3.21 22.55 -4.37
N VAL A 171 -4.47 22.27 -4.04
CA VAL A 171 -5.63 22.94 -4.65
C VAL A 171 -5.56 24.44 -4.39
N ASP A 172 -5.33 24.85 -3.14
CA ASP A 172 -5.25 26.26 -2.75
C ASP A 172 -4.11 26.99 -3.48
N THR A 173 -2.93 26.36 -3.57
CA THR A 173 -1.78 26.93 -4.28
C THR A 173 -2.07 27.10 -5.77
N LEU A 174 -2.71 26.11 -6.39
CA LEU A 174 -3.07 26.16 -7.81
C LEU A 174 -4.09 27.25 -8.11
N VAL A 175 -5.10 27.38 -7.25
CA VAL A 175 -6.13 28.43 -7.29
C VAL A 175 -5.45 29.80 -7.21
N GLN A 176 -4.64 30.05 -6.18
CA GLN A 176 -4.02 31.36 -5.93
C GLN A 176 -3.01 31.77 -7.01
N GLN A 177 -2.17 30.84 -7.49
CA GLN A 177 -1.10 31.17 -8.42
C GLN A 177 -1.52 31.20 -9.89
N TYR A 178 -2.57 30.45 -10.26
CA TYR A 178 -2.91 30.23 -11.68
C TYR A 178 -4.34 30.61 -12.08
N GLN A 179 -5.23 31.03 -11.16
CA GLN A 179 -6.53 31.59 -11.55
C GLN A 179 -6.39 32.86 -12.43
N GLY A 180 -5.34 33.67 -12.23
CA GLY A 180 -5.06 34.83 -13.08
C GLY A 180 -4.57 34.50 -14.50
N CYS A 181 -4.11 33.27 -14.74
CA CYS A 181 -3.68 32.80 -16.07
C CYS A 181 -4.85 32.32 -16.94
N ILE A 182 -5.91 31.77 -16.32
CA ILE A 182 -7.09 31.25 -17.02
C ILE A 182 -7.82 32.37 -17.78
N LEU A 183 -7.85 33.58 -17.22
CA LEU A 183 -8.51 34.75 -17.85
C LEU A 183 -7.69 35.40 -18.97
N LYS A 184 -6.37 35.18 -19.03
CA LYS A 184 -5.51 35.75 -20.09
C LYS A 184 -5.46 34.87 -21.35
N ASP A 185 -5.54 33.56 -21.18
CA ASP A 185 -5.50 32.63 -22.32
C ASP A 185 -6.81 32.67 -23.15
N GLU A 186 -7.95 33.03 -22.56
CA GLU A 186 -9.19 33.31 -23.32
C GLU A 186 -9.13 34.66 -24.07
N ALA A 187 -8.60 35.71 -23.44
CA ALA A 187 -8.53 37.06 -24.02
C ALA A 187 -7.60 37.17 -25.24
N THR A 188 -6.63 36.27 -25.38
CA THR A 188 -5.66 36.27 -26.50
C THR A 188 -6.14 35.45 -27.71
N SER A 189 -7.39 34.96 -27.69
CA SER A 189 -7.96 34.11 -28.76
C SER A 189 -8.95 34.83 -29.70
N LEU A 190 -9.20 36.13 -29.50
CA LEU A 190 -10.04 36.94 -30.39
C LEU A 190 -9.18 37.62 -31.46
N PRO A 191 -9.45 37.44 -32.76
CA PRO A 191 -8.72 38.13 -33.80
C PRO A 191 -9.10 39.62 -33.85
N GLU A 192 -8.15 40.51 -33.57
CA GLU A 192 -8.15 41.87 -34.10
C GLU A 192 -8.09 41.78 -35.63
N ASN A 193 -9.22 41.96 -36.31
CA ASN A 193 -9.31 42.61 -37.63
C ASN A 193 -10.74 42.53 -38.18
N ALA A 194 -11.46 43.65 -38.11
CA ALA A 194 -12.36 44.13 -39.16
C ALA A 194 -12.93 45.51 -38.78
N VAL A 195 -12.08 46.54 -38.76
CA VAL A 195 -12.53 47.92 -38.99
C VAL A 195 -11.65 48.52 -40.09
N THR A 196 -12.03 48.23 -41.34
CA THR A 196 -11.73 49.07 -42.50
C THR A 196 -13.00 49.14 -43.33
N GLY A 197 -13.51 50.36 -43.51
CA GLY A 197 -14.86 50.65 -43.95
C GLY A 197 -15.18 50.37 -45.41
N VAL A 198 -16.48 50.41 -45.69
CA VAL A 198 -17.15 51.28 -46.66
C VAL A 198 -18.44 51.75 -46.00
#